data_AF-A0AAJ6NDG4-F1
#
_entry.id   AF-A0AAJ6NDG4-F1
#
_cell.length_a   1.000
_cell.length_b   1.000
_cell.length_c   1.000
_cell.angle_alpha   90.00
_cell.angle_beta   90.00
_cell.angle_gamma   90.00
#
_symmetry.space_group_name_H-M   'P 1'
#
loop_
_entity.id
_entity.type
_entity.pdbx_description
1 polymer ?
#
loop_
_entity_poly.entity_id
_entity_poly.type
_entity_poly.pdbx_seq_one_letter_code
_entity_poly.pdbx_strand_id
1 'polypeptide(L)'
;MKIEFKNPETQAEFERLKVSLDTANNALKSVKDEISKLDSEYNKNKAVISALKATIEEQAENAKEKQVNSLNIDIKDFIKLRRENNEAKDKLEYFTVLNEEIEEKSMYLKHIEAFDKYREAEYCRDILLEFTCDKLLDEFSQEYAEKLHLFFYLNDLRTKCNEYDEESDRVRKANNKFISKLLAHSHKTALPKELHIESKPTVQGERLSRMGFEKYLKNKGLTGFKKVFSEFEVKQGANNNE
;
A
#
# COMPACT_ATOMS: atom_id res chain seq x y z
N MET A 1 -4.66 -12.21 -21.35
CA MET A 1 -4.89 -11.30 -22.50
C MET A 1 -3.78 -10.28 -22.47
N LYS A 2 -3.17 -10.00 -23.62
CA LYS A 2 -2.14 -8.97 -23.80
C LYS A 2 -2.79 -7.85 -24.61
N ILE A 3 -2.58 -6.59 -24.22
CA ILE A 3 -3.12 -5.45 -24.94
C ILE A 3 -2.14 -5.07 -26.06
N GLU A 4 -2.63 -5.05 -27.31
CA GLU A 4 -1.85 -4.67 -28.48
C GLU A 4 -2.73 -3.78 -29.38
N PHE A 5 -2.21 -2.61 -29.73
CA PHE A 5 -2.82 -1.65 -30.64
C PHE A 5 -2.20 -1.75 -32.03
N LYS A 6 -3.02 -1.58 -33.07
CA LYS A 6 -2.58 -1.57 -34.47
C LYS A 6 -1.76 -0.33 -34.79
N ASN A 7 -2.12 0.81 -34.21
CA ASN A 7 -1.39 2.06 -34.41
C ASN A 7 -0.09 2.06 -33.57
N PRO A 8 1.11 2.15 -34.19
CA PRO A 8 2.38 2.15 -33.47
C PRO A 8 2.54 3.28 -32.45
N GLU A 9 2.03 4.48 -32.74
CA GLU A 9 2.08 5.62 -31.82
C GLU A 9 1.19 5.37 -30.59
N THR A 10 0.03 4.75 -30.80
CA THR A 10 -0.86 4.35 -29.70
C THR A 10 -0.23 3.26 -28.85
N GLN A 11 0.44 2.28 -29.47
CA GLN A 11 1.18 1.25 -28.74
C GLN A 11 2.34 1.85 -27.92
N ALA A 12 3.07 2.80 -28.49
CA ALA A 12 4.18 3.47 -27.79
C ALA A 12 3.67 4.24 -26.55
N GLU A 13 2.56 4.97 -26.68
CA GLU A 13 1.94 5.68 -25.56
C GLU A 13 1.41 4.72 -24.49
N PHE A 14 0.81 3.59 -24.90
CA PHE A 14 0.40 2.53 -23.97
C PHE A 14 1.58 2.01 -23.13
N GLU A 15 2.70 1.65 -23.77
CA GLU A 15 3.87 1.16 -23.05
C GLU A 15 4.47 2.23 -22.13
N ARG A 16 4.44 3.51 -22.53
CA ARG A 16 4.88 4.62 -21.66
C ARG A 16 4.02 4.74 -20.39
N LEU A 17 2.70 4.71 -20.54
CA LEU A 17 1.76 4.78 -19.41
C LEU A 17 1.87 3.54 -18.51
N LYS A 18 2.08 2.36 -19.11
CA LYS A 18 2.35 1.13 -18.39
C LYS A 18 3.65 1.19 -17.58
N VAL A 19 4.73 1.73 -18.13
CA VAL A 19 5.99 1.96 -17.40
C VAL A 19 5.78 2.91 -16.20
N SER A 20 4.92 3.92 -16.34
CA SER A 20 4.54 4.79 -15.22
C SER A 20 3.83 4.02 -14.11
N LEU A 21 2.87 3.16 -14.45
CA LEU A 21 2.20 2.28 -13.48
C LEU A 21 3.19 1.29 -12.83
N ASP A 22 4.08 0.67 -13.62
CA ASP A 22 5.10 -0.25 -13.11
C ASP A 22 6.06 0.44 -12.14
N THR A 23 6.44 1.69 -12.43
CA THR A 23 7.27 2.51 -11.54
C THR A 23 6.56 2.79 -10.21
N ALA A 24 5.28 3.16 -10.25
CA ALA A 24 4.47 3.39 -9.05
C ALA A 24 4.27 2.09 -8.23
N ASN A 25 4.04 0.96 -8.91
CA ASN A 25 3.94 -0.36 -8.28
C ASN A 25 5.26 -0.75 -7.58
N ASN A 26 6.41 -0.53 -8.22
CA ASN A 26 7.73 -0.80 -7.63
C ASN A 26 7.99 0.07 -6.40
N ALA A 27 7.61 1.35 -6.44
CA ALA A 27 7.71 2.24 -5.27
C ALA A 27 6.84 1.74 -4.10
N LEU A 28 5.58 1.37 -4.37
CA LEU A 28 4.69 0.80 -3.35
C LEU A 28 5.24 -0.52 -2.77
N LYS A 29 5.81 -1.39 -3.61
CA LYS A 29 6.45 -2.63 -3.19
C LYS A 29 7.66 -2.37 -2.29
N SER A 30 8.50 -1.39 -2.65
CA SER A 30 9.67 -1.01 -1.83
C SER A 30 9.26 -0.60 -0.41
N VAL A 31 8.20 0.22 -0.27
CA VAL A 31 7.68 0.63 1.05
C VAL A 31 7.20 -0.58 1.85
N LYS A 32 6.55 -1.56 1.18
CA LYS A 32 6.09 -2.79 1.84
C LYS A 32 7.22 -3.70 2.29
N ASP A 33 8.27 -3.81 1.48
CA ASP A 33 9.46 -4.57 1.84
C ASP A 33 10.16 -3.91 3.04
N GLU A 34 10.20 -2.58 3.10
CA GLU A 34 10.72 -1.84 4.27
C GLU A 34 9.87 -2.07 5.53
N ILE A 35 8.53 -2.00 5.42
CA ILE A 35 7.61 -2.34 6.51
C ILE A 35 7.88 -3.76 7.03
N SER A 36 8.04 -4.73 6.13
CA SER A 36 8.26 -6.12 6.49
C SER A 36 9.60 -6.33 7.21
N LYS A 37 10.64 -5.60 6.81
CA LYS A 37 11.94 -5.58 7.49
C LYS A 37 11.81 -5.00 8.90
N LEU A 38 11.17 -3.84 9.05
CA LEU A 38 10.95 -3.21 10.35
C LEU A 38 10.12 -4.09 11.28
N ASP A 39 9.07 -4.74 10.79
CA ASP A 39 8.25 -5.65 11.60
C ASP A 39 9.04 -6.88 12.07
N SER A 40 9.94 -7.41 11.23
CA SER A 40 10.85 -8.49 11.61
C SER A 40 11.86 -8.03 12.68
N GLU A 41 12.46 -6.84 12.52
CA GLU A 41 13.39 -6.25 13.49
C GLU A 41 12.70 -5.97 14.83
N TYR A 42 11.49 -5.40 14.80
CA TYR A 42 10.67 -5.14 15.97
C TYR A 42 10.44 -6.43 16.79
N ASN A 43 10.05 -7.51 16.12
CA ASN A 43 9.78 -8.78 16.80
C ASN A 43 11.05 -9.39 17.42
N LYS A 44 12.21 -9.26 16.75
CA LYS A 44 13.50 -9.71 17.30
C LYS A 44 13.88 -8.89 18.54
N ASN A 45 13.80 -7.56 18.46
CA ASN A 45 14.13 -6.68 19.59
C ASN A 45 13.17 -6.90 20.76
N LYS A 46 11.88 -7.08 20.50
CA LYS A 46 10.89 -7.44 21.53
C LYS A 46 11.25 -8.73 22.26
N ALA A 47 11.71 -9.76 21.57
CA ALA A 47 12.18 -11.00 22.19
C ALA A 47 13.42 -10.77 23.08
N VAL A 48 14.37 -9.96 22.62
CA VAL A 48 15.57 -9.58 23.40
C VAL A 48 15.18 -8.79 24.65
N ILE A 49 14.26 -7.82 24.54
CA ILE A 49 13.73 -7.06 25.69
C ILE A 49 13.10 -8.00 26.71
N SER A 50 12.26 -8.95 26.27
CA SER A 50 11.65 -9.94 27.16
C SER A 50 12.70 -10.81 27.86
N ALA A 51 13.74 -11.26 27.15
CA ALA A 51 14.82 -12.03 27.74
C ALA A 51 15.64 -11.22 28.76
N LEU A 52 15.97 -9.96 28.45
CA LEU A 52 16.70 -9.07 29.37
C LEU A 52 15.89 -8.79 30.64
N LYS A 53 14.58 -8.57 30.53
CA LYS A 53 13.69 -8.41 31.70
C LYS A 53 13.73 -9.64 32.61
N ALA A 54 13.59 -10.84 32.03
CA ALA A 54 13.68 -12.09 32.78
C ALA A 54 15.04 -12.26 33.47
N THR A 55 16.15 -11.97 32.77
CA THR A 55 17.49 -12.03 33.37
C THR A 55 17.66 -11.05 34.54
N ILE A 56 17.15 -9.83 34.41
CA ILE A 56 17.22 -8.82 35.48
C ILE A 56 16.38 -9.24 36.69
N GLU A 57 15.19 -9.80 36.46
CA GLU A 57 14.32 -10.32 37.52
C GLU A 57 14.96 -11.50 38.24
N GLU A 58 15.49 -12.48 37.50
CA GLU A 58 16.19 -13.65 38.05
C GLU A 58 17.44 -13.23 38.86
N GLN A 59 18.23 -12.29 38.35
CA GLN A 59 19.39 -11.74 39.08
C GLN A 59 18.97 -11.03 40.37
N ALA A 60 17.85 -10.31 40.36
CA ALA A 60 17.33 -9.62 41.54
C ALA A 60 16.81 -10.60 42.60
N GLU A 61 16.15 -11.69 42.19
CA GLU A 61 15.66 -12.75 43.08
C GLU A 61 16.81 -13.54 43.70
N ASN A 62 17.78 -13.96 42.89
CA ASN A 62 19.01 -14.62 43.36
C ASN A 62 19.80 -13.76 44.35
N ALA A 63 19.87 -12.44 44.14
CA ALA A 63 20.52 -11.52 45.06
C ALA A 63 19.78 -11.42 46.41
N LYS A 64 18.44 -11.39 46.40
CA LYS A 64 17.61 -11.38 47.62
C LYS A 64 17.75 -12.69 48.39
N GLU A 65 17.69 -13.83 47.71
CA GLU A 65 17.80 -15.15 48.36
C GLU A 65 19.15 -15.32 49.07
N LYS A 66 20.24 -14.92 48.40
CA LYS A 66 21.59 -14.94 49.00
C LYS A 66 21.72 -14.00 50.20
N GLN A 67 21.02 -12.86 50.19
CA GLN A 67 21.00 -11.90 51.30
C GLN A 67 20.20 -12.43 52.51
N VAL A 68 19.11 -13.17 52.28
CA VAL A 68 18.27 -13.77 53.33
C VAL A 68 18.94 -14.99 53.96
N ASN A 69 19.65 -15.81 53.18
CA ASN A 69 20.25 -17.07 53.63
C ASN A 69 21.62 -16.94 54.36
N SER A 70 21.95 -15.77 54.92
CA SER A 70 23.11 -15.52 55.81
C SER A 70 24.53 -15.73 55.24
N LEU A 71 24.67 -15.99 53.95
CA LEU A 71 25.98 -16.07 53.31
C LEU A 71 26.52 -14.68 53.01
N ASN A 72 27.65 -14.33 53.63
CA ASN A 72 28.53 -13.25 53.19
C ASN A 72 28.83 -13.46 51.70
N ILE A 73 28.10 -12.80 50.81
CA ILE A 73 28.51 -12.67 49.42
C ILE A 73 29.89 -12.01 49.46
N ASP A 74 30.92 -12.66 48.91
CA ASP A 74 32.23 -12.04 48.76
C ASP A 74 32.06 -10.70 48.03
N ILE A 75 32.72 -9.65 48.52
CA ILE A 75 32.64 -8.31 47.96
C ILE A 75 32.91 -8.34 46.45
N LYS A 76 33.80 -9.23 45.99
CA LYS A 76 34.07 -9.43 44.55
C LYS A 76 32.86 -9.94 43.78
N ASP A 77 32.15 -10.94 44.30
CA ASP A 77 30.96 -11.52 43.67
C ASP A 77 29.79 -10.53 43.66
N PHE A 78 29.65 -9.74 44.74
CA PHE A 78 28.66 -8.67 44.79
C PHE A 78 28.93 -7.58 43.74
N ILE A 79 30.19 -7.14 43.60
CA ILE A 79 30.59 -6.17 42.58
C ILE A 79 30.33 -6.73 41.17
N LYS A 80 30.63 -8.01 40.94
CA LYS A 80 30.40 -8.67 39.65
C LYS A 80 28.90 -8.71 39.30
N LEU A 81 28.05 -9.18 40.23
CA LEU A 81 26.60 -9.23 40.03
C LEU A 81 26.00 -7.84 39.78
N ARG A 82 26.46 -6.82 40.51
CA ARG A 82 26.00 -5.44 40.31
C ARG A 82 26.39 -4.90 38.94
N ARG A 83 27.59 -5.23 38.46
CA ARG A 83 28.04 -4.85 37.10
C ARG A 83 27.20 -5.52 36.03
N GLU A 84 27.01 -6.83 36.11
CA GLU A 84 26.21 -7.59 35.15
C GLU A 84 24.75 -7.11 35.09
N ASN A 85 24.16 -6.78 36.24
CA ASN A 85 22.80 -6.24 36.30
C ASN A 85 22.71 -4.83 35.71
N ASN A 86 23.71 -3.97 35.96
CA ASN A 86 23.76 -2.65 35.32
C ASN A 86 23.92 -2.78 33.79
N GLU A 87 24.82 -3.64 33.30
CA GLU A 87 24.97 -3.89 31.86
C GLU A 87 23.68 -4.44 31.22
N ALA A 88 22.95 -5.30 31.94
CA ALA A 88 21.66 -5.81 31.47
C ALA A 88 20.60 -4.69 31.41
N LYS A 89 20.57 -3.78 32.39
CA LYS A 89 19.68 -2.60 32.40
C LYS A 89 20.01 -1.63 31.28
N ASP A 90 21.28 -1.33 31.06
CA ASP A 90 21.72 -0.44 29.98
C ASP A 90 21.32 -1.02 28.61
N LYS A 91 21.50 -2.34 28.42
CA LYS A 91 21.03 -3.04 27.20
C LYS A 91 19.50 -3.03 27.09
N LEU A 92 18.78 -3.22 28.19
CA LEU A 92 17.33 -3.18 28.20
C LEU A 92 16.81 -1.80 27.77
N GLU A 93 17.40 -0.72 28.31
CA GLU A 93 17.08 0.65 27.92
C GLU A 93 17.36 0.88 26.43
N TYR A 94 18.56 0.51 25.96
CA TYR A 94 18.94 0.62 24.54
C TYR A 94 17.93 -0.09 23.61
N PHE A 95 17.62 -1.37 23.87
CA PHE A 95 16.69 -2.10 23.02
C PHE A 95 15.26 -1.59 23.12
N THR A 96 14.84 -1.08 24.29
CA THR A 96 13.51 -0.47 24.46
C THR A 96 13.37 0.77 23.58
N VAL A 97 14.32 1.70 23.67
CA VAL A 97 14.34 2.91 22.84
C VAL A 97 14.40 2.56 21.35
N LEU A 98 15.27 1.62 20.95
CA LEU A 98 15.38 1.19 19.56
C LEU A 98 14.07 0.59 19.04
N ASN A 99 13.37 -0.20 19.87
CA ASN A 99 12.12 -0.84 19.48
C ASN A 99 10.96 0.15 19.36
N GLU A 100 10.92 1.19 20.20
CA GLU A 100 9.99 2.32 20.06
C GLU A 100 10.23 3.08 18.76
N GLU A 101 11.49 3.38 18.41
CA GLU A 101 11.82 4.05 17.14
C GLU A 101 11.39 3.22 15.91
N ILE A 102 11.60 1.90 15.95
CA ILE A 102 11.16 0.99 14.88
C ILE A 102 9.63 0.98 14.78
N GLU A 103 8.92 0.95 15.91
CA GLU A 103 7.45 0.99 15.91
C GLU A 103 6.93 2.27 15.28
N GLU A 104 7.48 3.42 15.65
CA GLU A 104 7.09 4.71 15.09
C GLU A 104 7.32 4.78 13.57
N LYS A 105 8.49 4.33 13.09
CA LYS A 105 8.79 4.26 11.65
C LYS A 105 7.86 3.32 10.91
N SER A 106 7.66 2.11 11.43
CA SER A 106 6.75 1.11 10.83
C SER A 106 5.32 1.68 10.71
N MET A 107 4.85 2.39 11.74
CA MET A 107 3.51 3.00 11.72
C MET A 107 3.41 4.13 10.68
N TYR A 108 4.43 4.98 10.54
CA TYR A 108 4.44 6.03 9.51
C TYR A 108 4.34 5.42 8.11
N LEU A 109 5.20 4.44 7.81
CA LEU A 109 5.21 3.78 6.51
C LEU A 109 3.85 3.12 6.22
N LYS A 110 3.25 2.44 7.21
CA LYS A 110 1.95 1.74 7.08
C LYS A 110 0.78 2.68 6.80
N HIS A 111 0.71 3.82 7.51
CA HIS A 111 -0.47 4.67 7.52
C HIS A 111 -0.38 5.90 6.60
N ILE A 112 0.81 6.26 6.16
CA ILE A 112 1.05 7.47 5.36
C ILE A 112 1.70 7.08 4.05
N GLU A 113 2.94 6.58 4.07
CA GLU A 113 3.72 6.40 2.84
C GLU A 113 3.14 5.32 1.92
N ALA A 114 2.75 4.16 2.46
CA ALA A 114 2.12 3.10 1.69
C ALA A 114 0.76 3.54 1.12
N PHE A 115 0.04 4.42 1.81
CA PHE A 115 -1.21 4.98 1.31
C PHE A 115 -0.94 5.94 0.14
N ASP A 116 -0.01 6.87 0.31
CA ASP A 116 0.34 7.86 -0.71
C ASP A 116 0.84 7.16 -2.00
N LYS A 117 1.69 6.13 -1.85
CA LYS A 117 2.16 5.31 -2.98
C LYS A 117 1.08 4.45 -3.62
N TYR A 118 0.11 3.96 -2.84
CA TYR A 118 -1.04 3.29 -3.43
C TYR A 118 -1.92 4.25 -4.24
N ARG A 119 -2.13 5.48 -3.77
CA ARG A 119 -2.89 6.50 -4.52
C ARG A 119 -2.20 6.92 -5.81
N GLU A 120 -0.88 7.02 -5.79
CA GLU A 120 -0.06 7.25 -6.99
C GLU A 120 -0.25 6.12 -8.02
N ALA A 121 -0.16 4.86 -7.59
CA ALA A 121 -0.41 3.71 -8.46
C ALA A 121 -1.86 3.65 -8.98
N GLU A 122 -2.85 4.01 -8.14
CA GLU A 122 -4.25 4.13 -8.53
C GLU A 122 -4.47 5.17 -9.62
N TYR A 123 -3.88 6.36 -9.45
CA TYR A 123 -3.93 7.42 -10.45
C TYR A 123 -3.31 6.99 -11.79
N CYS A 124 -2.11 6.39 -11.77
CA CYS A 124 -1.47 5.87 -12.99
C CYS A 124 -2.32 4.79 -13.66
N ARG A 125 -2.92 3.89 -12.88
CA ARG A 125 -3.80 2.84 -13.40
C ARG A 125 -5.04 3.44 -14.06
N ASP A 126 -5.66 4.42 -13.44
CA ASP A 126 -6.91 5.01 -13.95
C ASP A 126 -6.66 5.73 -15.29
N ILE A 127 -5.54 6.47 -15.42
CA ILE A 127 -5.10 7.04 -16.71
C ILE A 127 -4.90 5.94 -17.77
N LEU A 128 -4.18 4.87 -17.40
CA LEU A 128 -3.92 3.77 -18.32
C LEU A 128 -5.22 3.07 -18.76
N LEU A 129 -6.18 2.91 -17.84
CA LEU A 129 -7.49 2.35 -18.13
C LEU A 129 -8.30 3.22 -19.08
N GLU A 130 -8.39 4.53 -18.80
CA GLU A 130 -9.09 5.49 -19.66
C GLU A 130 -8.49 5.48 -21.08
N PHE A 131 -7.17 5.62 -21.17
CA PHE A 131 -6.45 5.54 -22.44
C PHE A 131 -6.73 4.23 -23.18
N THR A 132 -6.62 3.10 -22.49
CA THR A 132 -6.81 1.78 -23.10
C THR A 132 -8.24 1.60 -23.60
N CYS A 133 -9.23 1.99 -22.81
CA CYS A 133 -10.65 1.91 -23.19
C CYS A 133 -10.95 2.77 -24.42
N ASP A 134 -10.51 4.02 -24.42
CA ASP A 134 -10.75 4.96 -25.51
C ASP A 134 -10.11 4.46 -26.81
N LYS A 135 -8.86 3.99 -26.75
CA LYS A 135 -8.15 3.53 -27.95
C LYS A 135 -8.66 2.20 -28.48
N LEU A 136 -9.08 1.28 -27.61
CA LEU A 136 -9.74 0.05 -28.05
C LEU A 136 -11.09 0.36 -28.71
N LEU A 137 -11.82 1.35 -28.21
CA LEU A 137 -13.07 1.80 -28.81
C LEU A 137 -12.85 2.47 -30.17
N ASP A 138 -11.81 3.30 -30.30
CA ASP A 138 -11.40 3.91 -31.58
C ASP A 138 -11.10 2.82 -32.63
N GLU A 139 -10.23 1.86 -32.30
CA GLU A 139 -9.85 0.78 -33.23
C GLU A 139 -11.02 -0.13 -33.58
N PHE A 140 -11.87 -0.48 -32.60
CA PHE A 140 -13.09 -1.24 -32.84
C PHE A 140 -14.04 -0.48 -33.78
N SER A 141 -14.24 0.81 -33.53
CA SER A 141 -15.15 1.64 -34.33
C SER A 141 -14.66 1.77 -35.77
N GLN A 142 -13.35 1.88 -35.97
CA GLN A 142 -12.74 1.93 -37.30
C GLN A 142 -12.82 0.58 -38.02
N GLU A 143 -12.47 -0.53 -37.36
CA GLU A 143 -12.48 -1.86 -37.96
C GLU A 143 -13.90 -2.31 -38.37
N TYR A 144 -14.91 -1.92 -37.60
CA TYR A 144 -16.30 -2.34 -37.80
C TYR A 144 -17.21 -1.22 -38.30
N ALA A 145 -16.65 -0.12 -38.82
CA ALA A 145 -17.38 1.10 -39.19
C ALA A 145 -18.62 0.82 -40.06
N GLU A 146 -18.49 0.04 -41.14
CA GLU A 146 -19.59 -0.27 -42.05
C GLU A 146 -20.71 -1.07 -41.37
N LYS A 147 -20.34 -2.07 -40.55
CA LYS A 147 -21.31 -2.90 -39.82
C LYS A 147 -22.01 -2.12 -38.73
N LEU A 148 -21.29 -1.26 -38.02
CA LEU A 148 -21.85 -0.34 -37.04
C LEU A 148 -22.81 0.66 -37.71
N HIS A 149 -22.40 1.26 -38.83
CA HIS A 149 -23.25 2.16 -39.61
C HIS A 149 -24.54 1.45 -40.06
N LEU A 150 -24.42 0.25 -40.66
CA LEU A 150 -25.59 -0.54 -41.06
C LEU A 150 -26.48 -0.89 -39.86
N PHE A 151 -25.91 -1.27 -38.72
CA PHE A 151 -26.66 -1.56 -37.50
C PHE A 151 -27.46 -0.34 -37.03
N PHE A 152 -26.81 0.83 -36.89
CA PHE A 152 -27.46 2.05 -36.44
C PHE A 152 -28.51 2.52 -37.45
N TYR A 153 -28.22 2.45 -38.75
CA TYR A 153 -29.16 2.81 -39.82
C TYR A 153 -30.41 1.92 -39.83
N LEU A 154 -30.25 0.59 -39.76
CA LEU A 154 -31.39 -0.33 -39.71
C LEU A 154 -32.19 -0.19 -38.40
N ASN A 155 -31.53 0.13 -37.29
CA ASN A 155 -32.20 0.38 -36.03
C ASN A 155 -33.01 1.68 -36.07
N ASP A 156 -32.45 2.75 -36.64
CA ASP A 156 -33.12 4.03 -36.87
C ASP A 156 -34.34 3.89 -37.78
N LEU A 157 -34.22 3.15 -38.89
CA LEU A 157 -35.36 2.81 -39.74
C LEU A 157 -36.43 2.02 -38.99
N ARG A 158 -36.04 1.02 -38.19
CA ARG A 158 -36.98 0.24 -37.38
C ARG A 158 -37.73 1.09 -36.35
N THR A 159 -37.10 2.12 -35.81
CA THR A 159 -37.73 3.02 -34.84
C THR A 159 -38.61 4.06 -35.53
N LYS A 160 -38.15 4.65 -36.65
CA LYS A 160 -38.86 5.68 -37.44
C LYS A 160 -40.02 5.16 -38.29
N CYS A 161 -39.97 3.90 -38.75
CA CYS A 161 -41.09 3.30 -39.50
C CYS A 161 -42.35 3.07 -38.64
N ASN A 162 -42.35 3.46 -37.36
CA ASN A 162 -43.52 3.43 -36.51
C ASN A 162 -43.85 4.87 -36.07
N GLU A 163 -44.56 5.62 -36.91
CA GLU A 163 -45.12 6.95 -36.61
C GLU A 163 -46.02 6.88 -35.36
N TYR A 164 -45.46 7.08 -34.16
CA TYR A 164 -46.20 7.40 -32.93
C TYR A 164 -45.18 7.86 -31.87
N ASP A 165 -45.55 8.89 -31.10
CA ASP A 165 -44.82 9.74 -30.13
C ASP A 165 -43.94 9.08 -29.02
N GLU A 166 -43.46 7.84 -29.20
CA GLU A 166 -42.62 7.05 -28.27
C GLU A 166 -41.18 6.82 -28.79
N GLU A 167 -40.68 7.68 -29.68
CA GLU A 167 -39.40 7.52 -30.41
C GLU A 167 -38.19 7.27 -29.47
N SER A 168 -38.13 7.99 -28.35
CA SER A 168 -37.04 7.92 -27.37
C SER A 168 -36.95 6.56 -26.66
N ASP A 169 -38.10 5.99 -26.27
CA ASP A 169 -38.16 4.80 -25.44
C ASP A 169 -37.83 3.52 -26.23
N ARG A 170 -38.15 3.49 -27.53
CA ARG A 170 -37.88 2.37 -28.42
C ARG A 170 -36.40 2.30 -28.84
N VAL A 171 -35.82 3.44 -29.21
CA VAL A 171 -34.37 3.56 -29.48
C VAL A 171 -33.58 3.15 -28.24
N ARG A 172 -33.95 3.65 -27.06
CA ARG A 172 -33.34 3.27 -25.78
C ARG A 172 -33.43 1.77 -25.50
N LYS A 173 -34.60 1.15 -25.69
CA LYS A 173 -34.79 -0.31 -25.50
C LYS A 173 -33.95 -1.14 -26.47
N ALA A 174 -33.84 -0.74 -27.74
CA ALA A 174 -33.04 -1.43 -28.74
C ALA A 174 -31.54 -1.34 -28.43
N ASN A 175 -31.05 -0.16 -28.07
CA ASN A 175 -29.66 0.05 -27.65
C ASN A 175 -29.34 -0.73 -26.37
N ASN A 176 -30.26 -0.74 -25.38
CA ASN A 176 -30.09 -1.55 -24.17
C ASN A 176 -30.07 -3.06 -24.47
N LYS A 177 -30.81 -3.54 -25.48
CA LYS A 177 -30.76 -4.95 -25.92
C LYS A 177 -29.43 -5.31 -26.61
N PHE A 178 -28.85 -4.38 -27.36
CA PHE A 178 -27.52 -4.55 -27.94
C PHE A 178 -26.45 -4.59 -26.83
N ILE A 179 -26.45 -3.61 -25.92
CA ILE A 179 -25.52 -3.54 -24.79
C ILE A 179 -25.63 -4.78 -23.90
N SER A 180 -26.84 -5.22 -23.54
CA SER A 180 -27.03 -6.44 -22.72
C SER A 180 -26.52 -7.72 -23.38
N LYS A 181 -26.64 -7.84 -24.72
CA LYS A 181 -26.03 -8.94 -25.47
C LYS A 181 -24.50 -8.86 -25.48
N LEU A 182 -23.94 -7.65 -25.54
CA LEU A 182 -22.50 -7.42 -25.48
C LEU A 182 -21.93 -7.74 -24.08
N LEU A 183 -22.59 -7.27 -23.02
CA LEU A 183 -22.19 -7.44 -21.62
C LEU A 183 -22.16 -8.91 -21.18
N ALA A 184 -23.07 -9.75 -21.69
CA ALA A 184 -23.05 -11.19 -21.40
C ALA A 184 -21.73 -11.88 -21.79
N HIS A 185 -20.97 -11.28 -22.71
CA HIS A 185 -19.67 -11.79 -23.16
C HIS A 185 -18.48 -11.16 -22.39
N SER A 186 -18.65 -10.01 -21.73
CA SER A 186 -17.57 -9.27 -21.06
C SER A 186 -17.25 -9.78 -19.64
N HIS A 187 -18.22 -10.35 -18.92
CA HIS A 187 -18.02 -10.79 -17.53
C HIS A 187 -17.16 -12.07 -17.36
N LYS A 188 -16.71 -12.68 -18.46
CA LYS A 188 -15.94 -13.94 -18.43
C LYS A 188 -14.42 -13.74 -18.48
N THR A 189 -13.95 -12.52 -18.73
CA THR A 189 -12.53 -12.22 -18.92
C THR A 189 -11.96 -11.46 -17.73
N ALA A 190 -10.91 -12.01 -17.13
CA ALA A 190 -10.15 -11.33 -16.09
C ALA A 190 -9.45 -10.08 -16.66
N LEU A 191 -9.25 -9.07 -15.81
CA LEU A 191 -8.49 -7.87 -16.15
C LEU A 191 -7.06 -8.27 -16.57
N PRO A 192 -6.52 -7.70 -17.67
CA PRO A 192 -5.12 -7.89 -18.05
C PRO A 192 -4.16 -7.52 -16.90
N LYS A 193 -3.11 -8.33 -16.72
CA LYS A 193 -2.12 -8.14 -15.65
C LYS A 193 -1.42 -6.78 -15.71
N GLU A 194 -1.27 -6.25 -16.93
CA GLU A 194 -0.67 -4.94 -17.22
C GLU A 194 -1.45 -3.77 -16.59
N LEU A 195 -2.70 -4.00 -16.18
CA LEU A 195 -3.59 -3.00 -15.57
C LEU A 195 -3.75 -3.21 -14.06
N HIS A 196 -2.99 -4.13 -13.46
CA HIS A 196 -3.10 -4.44 -12.05
C HIS A 196 -2.23 -3.52 -11.19
N ILE A 197 -2.75 -3.16 -10.02
CA ILE A 197 -1.92 -2.68 -8.90
C ILE A 197 -1.49 -3.92 -8.13
N GLU A 198 -0.19 -4.14 -7.99
CA GLU A 198 0.35 -5.41 -7.49
C GLU A 198 -0.08 -5.74 -6.06
N SER A 199 -0.46 -4.74 -5.27
CA SER A 199 -0.93 -5.00 -3.91
C SER A 199 -1.73 -3.84 -3.31
N LYS A 200 -2.85 -4.15 -2.64
CA LYS A 200 -3.59 -3.17 -1.82
C LYS A 200 -2.82 -2.84 -0.54
N PRO A 201 -2.91 -1.62 0.02
CA PRO A 201 -2.25 -1.27 1.27
C PRO A 201 -2.70 -2.21 2.40
N THR A 202 -1.75 -2.57 3.26
CA THR A 202 -1.96 -3.52 4.37
C THR A 202 -2.91 -2.96 5.43
N VAL A 203 -3.03 -1.64 5.51
CA VAL A 203 -4.02 -0.96 6.35
C VAL A 203 -5.22 -0.57 5.48
N GLN A 204 -6.37 -1.19 5.70
CA GLN A 204 -7.65 -0.69 5.20
C GLN A 204 -8.05 0.53 6.02
N GLY A 205 -8.04 1.71 5.42
CA GLY A 205 -8.45 2.95 6.08
C GLY A 205 -8.01 4.21 5.32
N GLU A 206 -8.52 5.36 5.74
CA GLU A 206 -8.07 6.67 5.24
C GLU A 206 -6.63 6.96 5.70
N ARG A 207 -5.89 7.68 4.87
CA ARG A 207 -4.59 8.26 5.24
C ARG A 207 -4.71 9.00 6.57
N LEU A 208 -3.86 8.67 7.54
CA LEU A 208 -3.85 9.45 8.78
C LEU A 208 -3.36 10.88 8.46
N SER A 209 -4.10 11.88 8.94
CA SER A 209 -3.60 13.25 8.96
C SER A 209 -2.40 13.36 9.90
N ARG A 210 -1.57 14.40 9.75
CA ARG A 210 -0.43 14.65 10.65
C ARG A 210 -0.87 14.67 12.12
N MET A 211 -1.98 15.34 12.43
CA MET A 211 -2.56 15.36 13.77
C MET A 211 -3.13 13.99 14.20
N GLY A 212 -3.75 13.25 13.27
CA GLY A 212 -4.26 11.91 13.54
C GLY A 212 -3.15 10.92 13.89
N PHE A 213 -2.04 10.98 13.17
CA PHE A 213 -0.85 10.17 13.45
C PHE A 213 -0.18 10.59 14.77
N GLU A 214 -0.06 11.88 15.05
CA GLU A 214 0.47 12.35 16.34
C GLU A 214 -0.38 11.85 17.52
N LYS A 215 -1.71 11.92 17.40
CA LYS A 215 -2.64 11.41 18.41
C LYS A 215 -2.50 9.89 18.58
N TYR A 216 -2.31 9.16 17.48
CA TYR A 216 -2.08 7.72 17.51
C TYR A 216 -0.80 7.36 18.28
N LEU A 217 0.32 8.04 17.99
CA LEU A 217 1.58 7.80 18.70
C LEU A 217 1.47 8.12 20.20
N LYS A 218 0.84 9.25 20.57
CA LYS A 218 0.61 9.60 21.98
C LYS A 218 -0.20 8.54 22.71
N ASN A 219 -1.25 8.00 22.08
CA ASN A 219 -2.06 6.93 22.67
C ASN A 219 -1.26 5.62 22.88
N LYS A 220 -0.18 5.42 22.11
CA LYS A 220 0.73 4.28 22.23
C LYS A 220 1.89 4.52 23.19
N GLY A 221 1.99 5.72 23.78
CA GLY A 221 3.13 6.11 24.63
C GLY A 221 4.40 6.44 23.84
N LEU A 222 4.30 6.58 22.51
CA LEU A 222 5.40 6.86 21.60
C LEU A 222 5.59 8.38 21.46
N THR A 223 6.83 8.85 21.41
CA THR A 223 7.16 10.30 21.56
C THR A 223 8.02 10.89 20.44
N GLY A 224 8.58 10.07 19.55
CA GLY A 224 9.49 10.47 18.47
C GLY A 224 8.81 10.97 17.19
N PHE A 225 7.51 11.29 17.24
CA PHE A 225 6.73 11.87 16.13
C PHE A 225 7.48 12.95 15.34
N LYS A 226 8.16 13.89 16.03
CA LYS A 226 8.91 14.98 15.40
C LYS A 226 10.08 14.47 14.55
N LYS A 227 10.79 13.44 15.02
CA LYS A 227 11.94 12.83 14.35
C LYS A 227 11.50 12.10 13.08
N VAL A 228 10.43 11.30 13.17
CA VAL A 228 9.89 10.57 12.02
C VAL A 228 9.40 11.52 10.92
N PHE A 229 8.58 12.53 11.23
CA PHE A 229 8.16 13.47 10.19
C PHE A 229 9.34 14.26 9.58
N SER A 230 10.34 14.67 10.37
CA SER A 230 11.52 15.35 9.82
C SER A 230 12.37 14.45 8.93
N GLU A 231 12.53 13.16 9.26
CA GLU A 231 13.30 12.21 8.45
C GLU A 231 12.63 11.89 7.10
N PHE A 232 11.29 11.95 7.03
CA PHE A 232 10.52 11.61 5.84
C PHE A 232 10.03 12.83 5.02
N GLU A 233 9.70 13.98 5.63
CA GLU A 233 9.38 15.22 4.89
C GLU A 233 10.61 15.77 4.13
N VAL A 234 11.83 15.61 4.69
CA VAL A 234 13.07 16.05 4.02
C VAL A 234 13.38 15.19 2.78
N LYS A 235 13.02 13.91 2.77
CA LYS A 235 13.19 13.03 1.60
C LYS A 235 12.27 13.39 0.43
N GLN A 236 11.07 13.91 0.69
CA GLN A 236 10.17 14.38 -0.38
C GLN A 236 10.61 15.72 -0.99
N GLY A 237 11.34 16.56 -0.26
CA GLY A 237 11.88 17.82 -0.77
C GLY A 237 13.14 17.67 -1.63
N ALA A 238 13.91 16.60 -1.44
CA ALA A 238 15.13 16.34 -2.21
C ALA A 238 14.85 15.75 -3.61
N ASN A 239 13.76 15.00 -3.78
CA ASN A 239 13.39 14.38 -5.06
C ASN A 239 12.65 15.31 -6.04
N ASN A 240 12.36 16.56 -5.65
CA ASN A 240 11.67 17.54 -6.50
C ASN A 240 12.64 18.53 -7.20
N ASN A 241 13.95 18.30 -7.10
CA ASN A 241 15.00 19.20 -7.63
C ASN A 241 15.97 18.52 -8.63
N GLU A 242 15.57 17.41 -9.26
CA GLU A 242 16.29 16.81 -10.39
C GLU A 242 15.41 16.70 -11.64
#